data_AF-A0A2T2SLZ2-F1
#
_entry.id   AF-A0A2T2SLZ2-F1
#
_cell.length_a   1.000
_cell.length_b   1.000
_cell.length_c   1.000
_cell.angle_alpha   90.00
_cell.angle_beta   90.00
_cell.angle_gamma   90.00
#
_symmetry.space_group_name_H-M   'P 1'
#
loop_
_entity.id
_entity.type
_entity.pdbx_description
1 polymer ?
#
loop_
_entity_poly.entity_id
_entity_poly.type
_entity_poly.pdbx_seq_one_letter_code
_entity_poly.pdbx_strand_id
1 'polypeptide(L)'
;MVGYRVGGLPENFGDAAAGHLVPAGNDPALRAALRSLLVDPMTRAQMAAAARRQSRLFPTWVESADRFREALTTLHARTADNA
;
A
#
# COMPACT_ATOMS: atom_id res chain seq x y z
N MET A 1 3.21 7.85 -6.17
CA MET A 1 4.49 7.23 -5.76
C MET A 1 5.14 6.58 -6.98
N VAL A 2 6.48 6.55 -7.05
CA VAL A 2 7.25 5.69 -7.97
C VAL A 2 8.13 4.78 -7.12
N GLY A 3 8.20 3.50 -7.46
CA GLY A 3 9.00 2.52 -6.71
C GLY A 3 9.22 1.22 -7.47
N TYR A 4 10.00 0.31 -6.91
CA TYR A 4 10.15 -1.03 -7.46
C TYR A 4 8.96 -1.92 -7.09
N ARG A 5 8.64 -2.87 -7.98
CA ARG A 5 7.61 -3.89 -7.79
C ARG A 5 8.14 -5.03 -6.92
N VAL A 6 8.28 -4.77 -5.63
CA VAL A 6 8.83 -5.70 -4.63
C VAL A 6 8.07 -5.58 -3.31
N GLY A 7 8.22 -6.59 -2.44
CA GLY A 7 7.54 -6.63 -1.14
C GLY A 7 6.02 -6.58 -1.30
N GLY A 8 5.34 -5.90 -0.37
CA GLY A 8 3.87 -5.75 -0.38
C GLY A 8 3.34 -4.64 -1.30
N LEU A 9 4.18 -4.00 -2.12
CA LEU A 9 3.76 -2.88 -2.97
C LEU A 9 2.75 -3.28 -4.08
N PRO A 10 2.94 -4.39 -4.80
CA PRO A 10 1.95 -4.85 -5.79
C PRO A 10 0.57 -5.07 -5.17
N GLU A 11 0.52 -5.70 -4.00
CA GLU A 11 -0.71 -6.00 -3.27
C GLU A 11 -1.36 -4.73 -2.73
N ASN A 12 -0.57 -3.79 -2.20
CA ASN A 12 -1.07 -2.51 -1.70
C ASN A 12 -1.73 -1.68 -2.81
N PHE A 13 -1.22 -1.77 -4.04
CA PHE A 13 -1.76 -1.05 -5.19
C PHE A 13 -2.97 -1.75 -5.79
N GLY A 14 -3.00 -3.09 -5.79
CA GLY A 14 -3.99 -3.87 -6.54
C GLY A 14 -4.04 -3.41 -8.00
N ASP A 15 -5.25 -3.23 -8.53
CA ASP A 15 -5.48 -2.71 -9.89
C ASP A 15 -5.46 -1.17 -9.97
N ALA A 16 -5.23 -0.47 -8.85
CA ALA A 16 -5.28 0.97 -8.84
C ALA A 16 -4.05 1.58 -9.51
N ALA A 17 -4.26 2.58 -10.37
CA ALA A 17 -3.22 3.48 -10.87
C ALA A 17 -2.73 4.47 -9.79
N ALA A 18 -2.50 3.99 -8.56
CA ALA A 18 -2.07 4.76 -7.38
C ALA A 18 -0.58 5.18 -7.42
N GLY A 19 0.12 4.80 -8.49
CA GLY A 19 1.51 5.15 -8.72
C GLY A 19 2.07 4.37 -9.90
N HIS A 20 3.40 4.28 -9.97
CA HIS A 20 4.07 3.54 -11.02
C HIS A 20 5.13 2.62 -10.41
N LEU A 21 4.91 1.31 -10.51
CA LEU A 21 5.85 0.29 -10.06
C LEU A 21 6.66 -0.24 -11.25
N VAL A 22 7.98 -0.30 -11.11
CA VAL A 22 8.90 -0.78 -12.15
C VAL A 22 9.60 -2.08 -11.70
N PRO A 23 10.11 -2.92 -12.62
CA PRO A 23 10.90 -4.08 -12.23
C PRO A 23 12.12 -3.68 -11.38
N ALA A 24 12.43 -4.49 -10.36
CA ALA A 24 13.60 -4.25 -9.50
C ALA A 24 14.90 -4.18 -10.31
N GLY A 25 15.79 -3.25 -9.95
CA GLY A 25 17.08 -3.06 -10.62
C GLY A 25 17.00 -2.44 -12.03
N ASN A 26 15.80 -2.14 -12.54
CA ASN A 26 15.64 -1.46 -13.82
C ASN A 26 15.70 0.07 -13.63
N ASP A 27 16.92 0.58 -13.50
CA ASP A 27 17.18 2.01 -13.30
C ASP A 27 16.69 2.90 -14.44
N PRO A 28 16.81 2.51 -15.73
CA PRO A 28 16.21 3.27 -16.82
C PRO A 28 14.68 3.43 -16.67
N ALA A 29 13.96 2.37 -16.31
CA ALA A 29 12.52 2.43 -16.07
C ALA A 29 12.19 3.31 -14.86
N LEU A 30 12.94 3.18 -13.76
CA LEU A 30 12.76 4.01 -12.58
C LEU A 30 12.95 5.49 -12.89
N ARG A 31 14.02 5.84 -13.63
CA ARG A 31 14.31 7.21 -14.07
C ARG A 31 13.20 7.77 -14.95
N ALA A 32 12.69 6.99 -15.91
CA ALA A 32 11.60 7.41 -16.78
C ALA A 32 10.31 7.70 -15.99
N ALA A 33 9.96 6.81 -15.06
CA ALA A 33 8.79 6.98 -14.19
C ALA A 33 8.91 8.20 -13.27
N LEU A 34 10.08 8.41 -12.66
CA LEU A 34 10.36 9.60 -11.85
C LEU A 34 10.25 10.88 -12.67
N ARG A 35 10.81 10.90 -13.89
CA ARG A 35 10.70 12.05 -14.79
C ARG A 35 9.23 12.35 -15.10
N SER A 36 8.45 11.36 -15.52
CA SER A 36 7.02 11.52 -15.79
C SER A 36 6.27 12.13 -14.60
N LEU A 37 6.51 11.63 -13.37
CA LEU A 37 5.90 12.18 -12.16
C LEU A 37 6.23 13.67 -11.92
N LEU A 38 7.46 14.08 -12.21
CA LEU A 38 7.94 15.44 -12.00
C LEU A 38 7.41 16.41 -13.06
N VAL A 39 7.46 16.02 -14.33
CA VAL A 39 7.20 16.93 -15.46
C VAL A 39 5.76 16.93 -15.96
N ASP A 40 4.97 15.90 -15.65
CA ASP A 40 3.55 15.83 -16.00
C ASP A 40 2.65 16.07 -14.77
N PRO A 41 2.12 17.30 -14.60
CA PRO A 41 1.24 17.62 -13.48
C PRO A 41 -0.09 16.88 -13.52
N MET A 42 -0.60 16.53 -14.70
CA MET A 42 -1.89 15.86 -14.84
C MET A 42 -1.77 14.39 -14.42
N THR A 43 -0.72 13.70 -14.88
CA THR A 43 -0.41 12.34 -14.44
C THR A 43 -0.18 12.30 -12.92
N ARG A 44 0.57 13.27 -12.37
CA ARG A 44 0.78 13.38 -10.92
C ARG A 44 -0.53 13.55 -10.15
N ALA A 45 -1.44 14.40 -10.62
CA ALA A 45 -2.74 14.62 -9.99
C ALA A 45 -3.61 13.36 -10.01
N GLN A 46 -3.66 12.66 -11.15
CA GLN A 46 -4.40 11.40 -11.30
C GLN A 46 -3.88 10.31 -10.37
N MET A 47 -2.55 10.10 -10.32
CA MET A 47 -1.91 9.17 -9.39
C MET A 47 -2.24 9.51 -7.94
N ALA A 48 -2.18 10.79 -7.57
CA ALA A 48 -2.48 11.23 -6.20
C ALA A 48 -3.96 11.03 -5.83
N ALA A 49 -4.89 11.21 -6.77
CA ALA A 49 -6.30 10.93 -6.54
C ALA A 49 -6.56 9.42 -6.39
N ALA A 50 -5.95 8.60 -7.25
CA ALA A 50 -6.04 7.14 -7.16
C ALA A 50 -5.43 6.61 -5.86
N ALA A 51 -4.25 7.10 -5.47
CA ALA A 51 -3.61 6.72 -4.21
C ALA A 51 -4.47 7.02 -2.99
N ARG A 52 -5.13 8.20 -2.94
CA ARG A 52 -6.05 8.54 -1.85
C ARG A 52 -7.29 7.66 -1.82
N ARG A 53 -7.80 7.22 -2.97
CA ARG A 53 -8.91 6.26 -3.02
C ARG A 53 -8.47 4.89 -2.51
N GLN A 54 -7.33 4.40 -3.01
CA GLN A 54 -6.77 3.10 -2.63
C GLN A 54 -6.44 3.04 -1.13
N SER A 55 -5.83 4.10 -0.57
CA SER A 55 -5.46 4.12 0.85
C SER A 55 -6.66 4.00 1.79
N ARG A 56 -7.84 4.47 1.36
CA ARG A 56 -9.07 4.36 2.16
C ARG A 56 -9.67 2.96 2.22
N LEU A 57 -9.15 2.02 1.43
CA LEU A 57 -9.53 0.60 1.52
C LEU A 57 -8.80 -0.11 2.67
N PHE A 58 -7.74 0.48 3.20
CA PHE A 58 -6.99 -0.06 4.33
C PHE A 58 -7.54 0.48 5.65
N PRO A 59 -7.47 -0.31 6.73
CA PRO A 59 -7.78 0.20 8.05
C PRO A 59 -6.82 1.34 8.43
N THR A 60 -7.35 2.29 9.18
CA THR A 60 -6.54 3.23 9.95
C THR A 60 -5.69 2.50 10.98
N TRP A 61 -4.75 3.22 11.61
CA TRP A 61 -3.98 2.64 12.72
C TRP A 61 -4.92 2.23 13.86
N VAL A 62 -5.83 3.08 14.29
CA VAL A 62 -6.76 2.74 15.40
C VAL A 62 -7.53 1.45 15.10
N GLU A 63 -8.12 1.33 13.91
CA GLU A 63 -8.82 0.11 13.49
C GLU A 63 -7.89 -1.12 13.43
N SER A 64 -6.64 -0.95 13.00
CA SER A 64 -5.65 -2.02 12.96
C SER A 64 -5.27 -2.50 14.36
N ALA A 65 -5.08 -1.56 15.30
CA ALA A 65 -4.80 -1.86 16.70
C ALA A 65 -5.97 -2.57 17.37
N ASP A 66 -7.21 -2.15 17.08
CA ASP A 66 -8.41 -2.80 17.58
C ASP A 66 -8.55 -4.23 17.07
N ARG A 67 -8.32 -4.46 15.77
CA ARG A 67 -8.32 -5.82 15.19
C ARG A 67 -7.25 -6.70 15.82
N PHE A 68 -6.06 -6.16 16.07
CA PHE A 68 -4.98 -6.90 16.72
C PHE A 68 -5.34 -7.25 18.17
N ARG A 69 -5.89 -6.29 18.92
CA ARG A 69 -6.40 -6.49 20.28
C ARG A 69 -7.47 -7.59 20.32
N GLU A 70 -8.44 -7.54 19.42
CA GLU A 70 -9.50 -8.55 19.31
C GLU A 70 -8.95 -9.96 19.09
N ALA A 71 -7.97 -10.10 18.19
CA ALA A 71 -7.31 -11.36 17.92
C ALA A 71 -6.58 -11.91 19.16
N LEU A 72 -5.84 -11.05 19.88
CA LEU A 72 -5.15 -11.43 21.11
C LEU A 72 -6.11 -11.84 22.23
N THR A 73 -7.19 -11.08 22.44
CA THR A 73 -8.22 -11.42 23.44
C THR A 73 -8.86 -12.76 23.12
N THR A 74 -9.16 -13.02 21.85
CA THR A 74 -9.74 -14.30 21.40
C THR A 74 -8.79 -15.48 21.65
N LEU A 75 -7.50 -15.32 21.35
CA LEU A 75 -6.50 -16.35 21.61
C LEU A 75 -6.31 -16.62 23.11
N HIS A 76 -6.33 -15.56 23.92
CA HIS A 76 -6.23 -15.69 25.38
C HIS A 76 -7.40 -16.47 25.97
N ALA A 77 -8.64 -16.14 25.59
CA ALA A 77 -9.83 -16.85 26.06
C ALA A 77 -9.79 -18.34 25.72
N ARG A 78 -9.45 -18.69 24.47
CA ARG A 78 -9.31 -20.10 24.05
C ARG A 78 -8.24 -20.87 24.83
N THR A 79 -7.18 -20.21 25.26
CA THR A 79 -6.13 -20.87 26.04
C THR A 79 -6.58 -21.09 27.47
N ALA A 80 -7.33 -20.14 28.05
CA ALA A 80 -7.89 -20.28 29.39
C ALA A 80 -8.99 -21.36 29.47
N ASP A 81 -9.82 -21.50 28.42
CA ASP A 81 -10.87 -22.54 28.36
C ASP A 81 -10.32 -23.97 28.18
N ASN A 82 -9.07 -24.10 27.72
CA ASN A 82 -8.40 -25.38 27.46
C ASN A 82 -7.41 -25.79 28.58
N ALA A 83 -7.29 -24.99 29.65
CA ALA A 83 -6.41 -25.24 30.80
C ALA A 83 -7.22 -25.76 32.00
#